data_AF-A0A939H1R2-F1
#
_entry.id   AF-A0A939H1R2-F1
#
_cell.length_a   1.000
_cell.length_b   1.000
_cell.length_c   1.000
_cell.angle_alpha   90.00
_cell.angle_beta   90.00
_cell.angle_gamma   90.00
#
_symmetry.space_group_name_H-M   'P 1'
#
loop_
_entity.id
_entity.type
_entity.pdbx_description
1 polymer ?
#
loop_
_entity_poly.entity_id
_entity_poly.type
_entity_poly.pdbx_seq_one_letter_code
_entity_poly.pdbx_strand_id
1 'polypeptide(L)'
;MKSIKKLFTSASLALALLFSVNANAVLITQDIVVDGDVFGEVAFEVSNSALNSGAIIDTFFDGQPAFAGISFFGVDTDALFSFDAVLDTSNISAGLEFLSFDSLNGSLIFQLVVDTFSGSGFLDVFDANNDLIFFSSDVTLGSVNVSEPGMAVLLVMLLAGVFAARRK
;
A
#
# COMPACT_ATOMS: atom_id res chain seq x y z
N MET A 1 -20.09 13.59 22.56
CA MET A 1 -19.70 12.22 22.15
C MET A 1 -19.75 12.11 20.62
N LYS A 2 -18.70 12.53 19.90
CA LYS A 2 -18.65 12.48 18.41
C LYS A 2 -17.32 11.96 17.83
N SER A 3 -16.32 11.63 18.66
CA SER A 3 -14.99 11.21 18.17
C SER A 3 -14.77 9.69 18.11
N ILE A 4 -15.58 8.90 18.81
CA ILE A 4 -15.38 7.43 18.89
C ILE A 4 -15.72 6.73 17.56
N LYS A 5 -16.63 7.28 16.76
CA LYS A 5 -17.05 6.65 15.49
C LYS A 5 -15.96 6.67 14.40
N LYS A 6 -14.99 7.60 14.46
CA LYS A 6 -13.86 7.67 13.52
C LYS A 6 -12.71 6.71 13.87
N LEU A 7 -12.62 6.29 15.13
CA LEU A 7 -11.64 5.30 15.59
C LEU A 7 -11.99 3.88 15.17
N PHE A 8 -13.28 3.56 15.02
CA PHE A 8 -13.73 2.22 14.65
C PHE A 8 -13.60 1.90 13.15
N THR A 9 -13.65 2.91 12.26
CA THR A 9 -13.48 2.70 10.81
C THR A 9 -12.03 2.52 10.40
N SER A 10 -11.09 3.15 11.10
CA SER A 10 -9.65 2.97 10.87
C SER A 10 -9.12 1.67 11.48
N ALA A 11 -9.79 1.16 12.52
CA ALA A 11 -9.42 -0.08 13.22
C ALA A 11 -9.91 -1.35 12.51
N SER A 12 -10.95 -1.30 11.69
CA SER A 12 -11.47 -2.49 10.99
C SER A 12 -10.54 -2.98 9.89
N LEU A 13 -9.87 -2.07 9.18
CA LEU A 13 -8.84 -2.44 8.18
C LEU A 13 -7.63 -3.03 8.89
N ALA A 14 -7.12 -2.37 9.93
CA ALA A 14 -6.04 -2.90 10.77
C ALA A 14 -6.36 -4.28 11.36
N LEU A 15 -7.61 -4.55 11.78
CA LEU A 15 -7.99 -5.83 12.38
C LEU A 15 -8.25 -6.95 11.36
N ALA A 16 -8.70 -6.63 10.14
CA ALA A 16 -8.82 -7.59 9.05
C ALA A 16 -7.44 -7.96 8.47
N LEU A 17 -6.51 -7.00 8.39
CA LEU A 17 -5.12 -7.19 7.96
C LEU A 17 -4.27 -7.99 8.96
N LEU A 18 -4.64 -8.01 10.24
CA LEU A 18 -3.98 -8.85 11.26
C LEU A 18 -4.17 -10.36 11.03
N PHE A 19 -5.08 -10.79 10.15
CA PHE A 19 -5.30 -12.20 9.82
C PHE A 19 -4.72 -12.63 8.46
N SER A 20 -4.19 -11.70 7.68
CA SER A 20 -3.45 -11.98 6.43
C SER A 20 -1.94 -11.89 6.63
N VAL A 21 -1.43 -12.28 7.80
CA VAL A 21 0.02 -12.35 8.05
C VAL A 21 0.59 -13.49 7.20
N ASN A 22 1.01 -13.14 5.99
CA ASN A 22 1.83 -14.02 5.18
C ASN A 22 3.20 -14.07 5.85
N ALA A 23 3.50 -15.13 6.61
CA ALA A 23 4.77 -15.23 7.34
C ALA A 23 6.02 -15.13 6.44
N ASN A 24 5.84 -15.14 5.12
CA ASN A 24 6.87 -15.12 4.10
C ASN A 24 6.90 -13.83 3.26
N ALA A 25 6.11 -12.81 3.60
CA ALA A 25 6.15 -11.50 2.95
C ALA A 25 5.95 -10.37 3.97
N VAL A 26 6.47 -9.20 3.65
CA VAL A 26 6.25 -7.96 4.39
C VAL A 26 5.24 -7.12 3.61
N LEU A 27 4.21 -6.66 4.30
CA LEU A 27 3.28 -5.66 3.77
C LEU A 27 3.91 -4.27 3.93
N ILE A 28 3.93 -3.49 2.86
CA ILE A 28 4.41 -2.13 2.82
C ILE A 28 3.26 -1.26 2.33
N THR A 29 3.02 -0.12 2.99
CA THR A 29 2.13 0.91 2.50
C THR A 29 2.90 2.19 2.20
N GLN A 30 2.44 2.93 1.19
CA GLN A 30 3.06 4.18 0.78
C GLN A 30 2.01 5.20 0.38
N ASP A 31 2.16 6.43 0.88
CA ASP A 31 1.28 7.54 0.55
C ASP A 31 1.44 7.94 -0.93
N ILE A 32 0.33 8.32 -1.55
CA ILE A 32 0.28 9.02 -2.83
C ILE A 32 -0.05 10.47 -2.54
N VAL A 33 0.84 11.39 -2.92
CA VAL A 33 0.72 12.83 -2.66
C VAL A 33 0.40 13.54 -3.98
N VAL A 34 -0.65 14.36 -3.98
CA VAL A 34 -1.08 15.16 -5.13
C VAL A 34 -1.20 16.61 -4.68
N ASP A 35 -0.55 17.53 -5.40
CA ASP A 35 -0.51 18.96 -5.10
C ASP A 35 -0.08 19.27 -3.64
N GLY A 36 0.76 18.41 -3.06
CA GLY A 36 1.28 18.51 -1.70
C GLY A 36 0.40 17.90 -0.59
N ASP A 37 -0.80 17.39 -0.92
CA ASP A 37 -1.70 16.73 0.02
C ASP A 37 -1.73 15.21 -0.18
N VAL A 38 -1.88 14.43 0.90
CA VAL A 38 -2.06 12.98 0.81
C VAL A 38 -3.42 12.68 0.18
N PHE A 39 -3.39 12.12 -1.02
CA PHE A 39 -4.55 11.82 -1.85
C PHE A 39 -5.02 10.36 -1.71
N GLY A 40 -4.06 9.44 -1.59
CA GLY A 40 -4.32 8.01 -1.50
C GLY A 40 -3.17 7.25 -0.84
N GLU A 41 -3.32 5.93 -0.79
CA GLU A 41 -2.31 5.00 -0.29
C GLU A 41 -2.27 3.79 -1.21
N VAL A 42 -1.06 3.34 -1.55
CA VAL A 42 -0.82 2.05 -2.19
C VAL A 42 -0.26 1.07 -1.16
N ALA A 43 -0.73 -0.16 -1.19
CA ALA A 43 -0.26 -1.27 -0.38
C ALA A 43 0.28 -2.38 -1.30
N PHE A 44 1.45 -2.90 -0.96
CA PHE A 44 2.10 -3.97 -1.70
C PHE A 44 2.86 -4.91 -0.77
N GLU A 45 2.99 -6.15 -1.19
CA GLU A 45 3.72 -7.19 -0.48
C GLU A 45 5.06 -7.48 -1.16
N VAL A 46 6.10 -7.64 -0.34
CA VAL A 46 7.43 -8.04 -0.80
C VAL A 46 7.82 -9.31 -0.08
N SER A 47 8.25 -10.33 -0.83
CA SER A 47 8.67 -11.58 -0.24
C SER A 47 9.89 -11.38 0.65
N ASN A 48 9.92 -12.05 1.80
CA ASN A 48 11.04 -12.01 2.74
C ASN A 48 12.38 -12.42 2.11
N SER A 49 12.35 -13.28 1.09
CA SER A 49 13.55 -13.70 0.37
C SER A 49 14.14 -12.62 -0.55
N ALA A 50 13.32 -11.65 -0.96
CA ALA A 50 13.75 -10.53 -1.79
C ALA A 50 14.30 -9.38 -0.93
N LEU A 51 13.88 -9.26 0.33
CA LEU A 51 14.32 -8.18 1.22
C LEU A 51 15.83 -8.17 1.44
N ASN A 52 16.45 -6.99 1.34
CA ASN A 52 17.89 -6.78 1.49
C ASN A 52 18.76 -7.63 0.55
N SER A 53 18.21 -8.08 -0.58
CA SER A 53 18.98 -8.84 -1.57
C SER A 53 19.95 -7.97 -2.38
N GLY A 54 19.73 -6.64 -2.39
CA GLY A 54 20.50 -5.71 -3.20
C GLY A 54 20.05 -5.68 -4.67
N ALA A 55 18.86 -6.21 -4.96
CA ALA A 55 18.28 -6.21 -6.29
C ALA A 55 17.25 -5.09 -6.42
N ILE A 56 17.11 -4.59 -7.65
CA ILE A 56 15.91 -3.87 -8.07
C ILE A 56 14.95 -4.93 -8.59
N ILE A 57 13.72 -4.92 -8.07
CA ILE A 57 12.66 -5.83 -8.49
C ILE A 57 11.52 -5.04 -9.13
N ASP A 58 10.86 -5.67 -10.11
CA ASP A 58 9.67 -5.10 -10.72
C ASP A 58 8.56 -6.11 -11.01
N THR A 59 7.35 -5.57 -11.12
CA THR A 59 6.14 -6.36 -11.35
C THR A 59 6.15 -7.11 -12.69
N PHE A 60 6.91 -6.66 -13.68
CA PHE A 60 6.91 -7.21 -15.02
C PHE A 60 7.81 -8.44 -15.16
N PHE A 61 9.03 -8.38 -14.62
CA PHE A 61 10.04 -9.43 -14.71
C PHE A 61 10.06 -10.35 -13.49
N ASP A 62 9.88 -9.79 -12.29
CA ASP A 62 9.97 -10.55 -11.03
C ASP A 62 8.60 -10.92 -10.46
N GLY A 63 7.54 -10.27 -10.94
CA GLY A 63 6.20 -10.38 -10.35
C GLY A 63 6.13 -9.81 -8.94
N GLN A 64 7.07 -8.93 -8.58
CA GLN A 64 7.15 -8.25 -7.29
C GLN A 64 7.60 -6.80 -7.45
N PRO A 65 7.15 -5.85 -6.62
CA PRO A 65 6.28 -6.03 -5.46
C PRO A 65 4.87 -6.48 -5.85
N ALA A 66 4.27 -7.36 -5.06
CA ALA A 66 2.93 -7.88 -5.34
C ALA A 66 1.87 -6.89 -4.87
N PHE A 67 0.91 -6.57 -5.73
CA PHE A 67 -0.21 -5.68 -5.36
C PHE A 67 -1.02 -6.24 -4.18
N ALA A 68 -1.30 -5.40 -3.19
CA ALA A 68 -2.15 -5.75 -2.05
C ALA A 68 -3.41 -4.85 -1.94
N GLY A 69 -3.33 -3.59 -2.36
CA GLY A 69 -4.47 -2.68 -2.36
C GLY A 69 -4.10 -1.26 -2.79
N ILE A 70 -5.09 -0.48 -3.25
CA ILE A 70 -5.01 0.98 -3.38
C ILE A 70 -6.27 1.56 -2.76
N SER A 71 -6.12 2.68 -2.06
CA SER A 71 -7.25 3.45 -1.55
C SER A 71 -7.09 4.94 -1.89
N PHE A 72 -8.22 5.60 -2.11
CA PHE A 72 -8.32 7.04 -2.29
C PHE A 72 -9.24 7.61 -1.22
N PHE A 73 -8.79 8.65 -0.50
CA PHE A 73 -9.56 9.26 0.59
C PHE A 73 -10.06 8.25 1.65
N GLY A 74 -9.31 7.16 1.86
CA GLY A 74 -9.66 6.08 2.78
C GLY A 74 -10.75 5.13 2.27
N VAL A 75 -11.00 5.10 0.97
CA VAL A 75 -11.91 4.17 0.31
C VAL A 75 -11.12 3.33 -0.69
N ASP A 76 -11.19 2.01 -0.55
CA ASP A 76 -10.52 1.06 -1.45
C ASP A 76 -11.06 1.18 -2.88
N THR A 77 -10.20 0.95 -3.87
CA THR A 77 -10.61 0.89 -5.27
C THR A 77 -11.47 -0.35 -5.55
N ASP A 78 -12.46 -0.21 -6.43
CA ASP A 78 -13.33 -1.32 -6.85
C ASP A 78 -12.57 -2.30 -7.77
N ALA A 79 -11.72 -1.78 -8.64
CA ALA A 79 -10.94 -2.57 -9.59
C ALA A 79 -9.61 -1.93 -9.94
N LEU A 80 -8.65 -2.79 -10.26
CA LEU A 80 -7.32 -2.46 -10.76
C LEU A 80 -7.14 -3.12 -12.13
N PHE A 81 -6.57 -2.41 -13.10
CA PHE A 81 -6.40 -2.90 -14.47
C PHE A 81 -4.95 -3.02 -14.88
N SER A 82 -4.20 -1.93 -14.77
CA SER A 82 -2.77 -1.88 -15.00
C SER A 82 -2.10 -1.60 -13.66
N PHE A 83 -1.04 -2.31 -13.33
CA PHE A 83 -0.22 -2.05 -12.16
C PHE A 83 1.22 -2.40 -12.48
N ASP A 84 2.08 -1.40 -12.42
CA ASP A 84 3.51 -1.53 -12.60
C ASP A 84 4.23 -0.80 -11.46
N ALA A 85 5.18 -1.47 -10.84
CA ALA A 85 5.88 -0.96 -9.68
C ALA A 85 7.33 -1.47 -9.66
N VAL A 86 8.25 -0.60 -9.26
CA VAL A 86 9.68 -0.91 -9.12
C VAL A 86 10.12 -0.58 -7.70
N LEU A 87 10.91 -1.47 -7.11
CA LEU A 87 11.41 -1.34 -5.74
C LEU A 87 12.89 -1.73 -5.65
N ASP A 88 13.70 -0.88 -5.02
CA ASP A 88 15.04 -1.26 -4.55
C ASP A 88 14.93 -2.03 -3.23
N THR A 89 15.23 -3.34 -3.26
CA THR A 89 15.14 -4.19 -2.06
C THR A 89 16.22 -3.89 -1.03
N SER A 90 17.25 -3.11 -1.38
CA SER A 90 18.28 -2.64 -0.45
C SER A 90 17.80 -1.49 0.43
N ASN A 91 16.72 -0.80 0.05
CA ASN A 91 16.18 0.35 0.76
C ASN A 91 14.64 0.41 0.73
N ILE A 92 14.00 -0.62 1.29
CA ILE A 92 12.53 -0.68 1.38
C ILE A 92 11.90 0.51 2.11
N SER A 93 12.65 1.21 2.96
CA SER A 93 12.19 2.42 3.65
C SER A 93 12.07 3.64 2.74
N ALA A 94 12.72 3.64 1.57
CA ALA A 94 12.51 4.67 0.57
C ALA A 94 11.21 4.45 -0.24
N GLY A 95 10.66 3.23 -0.20
CA GLY A 95 9.45 2.87 -0.93
C GLY A 95 9.71 2.63 -2.42
N LEU A 96 8.64 2.70 -3.21
CA LEU A 96 8.70 2.47 -4.65
C LEU A 96 9.52 3.55 -5.35
N GLU A 97 10.28 3.13 -6.36
CA GLU A 97 11.00 4.03 -7.27
C GLU A 97 10.16 4.37 -8.51
N PHE A 98 9.19 3.51 -8.82
CA PHE A 98 8.21 3.70 -9.88
C PHE A 98 6.87 3.13 -9.45
N LEU A 99 5.79 3.82 -9.79
CA LEU A 99 4.42 3.36 -9.62
C LEU A 99 3.59 3.84 -10.80
N SER A 100 2.93 2.92 -11.49
CA SER A 100 1.94 3.22 -12.50
C SER A 100 0.73 2.34 -12.29
N PHE A 101 -0.47 2.90 -12.39
CA PHE A 101 -1.68 2.08 -12.40
C PHE A 101 -2.86 2.75 -13.08
N ASP A 102 -3.82 1.89 -13.46
CA ASP A 102 -5.18 2.29 -13.83
C ASP A 102 -6.16 1.62 -12.87
N SER A 103 -7.07 2.40 -12.28
CA SER A 103 -8.06 1.88 -11.33
C SER A 103 -9.45 2.50 -11.50
N LEU A 104 -10.45 1.81 -10.97
CA LEU A 104 -11.84 2.26 -10.91
C LEU A 104 -12.25 2.38 -9.44
N ASN A 105 -12.90 3.49 -9.07
CA ASN A 105 -13.57 3.66 -7.79
C ASN A 105 -14.95 4.31 -8.01
N GLY A 106 -16.00 3.50 -7.96
CA GLY A 106 -17.35 3.89 -8.33
C GLY A 106 -17.45 4.25 -9.82
N SER A 107 -17.68 5.53 -10.08
CA SER A 107 -17.79 6.09 -11.44
C SER A 107 -16.54 6.87 -11.86
N LEU A 108 -15.48 6.83 -11.06
CA LEU A 108 -14.23 7.54 -11.31
C LEU A 108 -13.16 6.58 -11.76
N ILE A 109 -12.48 6.93 -12.85
CA ILE A 109 -11.35 6.19 -13.40
C ILE A 109 -10.10 7.00 -13.09
N PHE A 110 -9.11 6.37 -12.46
CA PHE A 110 -7.86 6.99 -12.08
C PHE A 110 -6.74 6.38 -12.90
N GLN A 111 -5.93 7.23 -13.52
CA GLN A 111 -4.69 6.86 -14.18
C GLN A 111 -3.55 7.64 -13.52
N LEU A 112 -2.59 6.91 -12.96
CA LEU A 112 -1.46 7.49 -12.22
C LEU A 112 -0.16 6.94 -12.74
N VAL A 113 0.84 7.82 -12.84
CA VAL A 113 2.24 7.46 -13.04
C VAL A 113 3.09 8.33 -12.12
N VAL A 114 4.04 7.72 -11.41
CA VAL A 114 5.08 8.40 -10.66
C VAL A 114 6.40 7.68 -10.91
N ASP A 115 7.41 8.45 -11.31
CA ASP A 115 8.79 8.01 -11.52
C ASP A 115 9.71 8.89 -10.68
N THR A 116 10.26 8.31 -9.60
CA THR A 116 11.11 9.05 -8.66
C THR A 116 12.50 9.31 -9.23
N PHE A 117 12.94 8.53 -10.23
CA PHE A 117 14.23 8.72 -10.88
C PHE A 117 14.23 9.95 -11.78
N SER A 118 13.16 10.15 -12.56
CA SER A 118 12.97 11.39 -13.34
C SER A 118 12.41 12.54 -12.50
N GLY A 119 11.85 12.27 -11.33
CA GLY A 119 11.18 13.25 -10.48
C GLY A 119 9.88 13.75 -11.10
N SER A 120 9.21 12.92 -11.89
CA SER A 120 7.98 13.26 -12.60
C SER A 120 6.82 12.38 -12.15
N GLY A 121 5.61 12.93 -12.21
CA GLY A 121 4.40 12.17 -11.95
C GLY A 121 3.16 12.92 -12.43
N PHE A 122 2.09 12.18 -12.65
CA PHE A 122 0.79 12.75 -12.97
C PHE A 122 -0.35 11.87 -12.46
N LEU A 123 -1.52 12.51 -12.32
CA LEU A 123 -2.79 11.88 -12.03
C LEU A 123 -3.85 12.46 -12.96
N ASP A 124 -4.47 11.58 -13.73
CA ASP A 124 -5.68 11.87 -14.49
C ASP A 124 -6.85 11.20 -13.77
N VAL A 125 -7.96 11.94 -13.63
CA VAL A 125 -9.23 11.37 -13.17
C VAL A 125 -10.30 11.64 -14.21
N PHE A 126 -10.93 10.58 -14.68
CA PHE A 126 -12.04 10.62 -15.62
C PHE A 126 -13.34 10.26 -14.92
N ASP A 127 -14.45 10.79 -15.43
CA ASP A 127 -15.78 10.32 -15.06
C ASP A 127 -16.18 9.04 -15.84
N ALA A 128 -17.38 8.52 -15.59
CA ALA A 128 -17.88 7.31 -16.25
C ALA A 128 -18.16 7.49 -17.76
N ASN A 129 -18.17 8.72 -18.27
CA ASN A 129 -18.28 9.01 -19.70
C ASN A 129 -16.91 9.15 -20.36
N ASN A 130 -15.83 8.94 -19.61
CA ASN A 130 -14.45 9.10 -20.04
C ASN A 130 -14.06 10.57 -20.30
N ASP A 131 -14.76 11.51 -19.67
CA ASP A 131 -14.39 12.93 -19.67
C ASP A 131 -13.37 13.20 -18.56
N LEU A 132 -12.28 13.90 -18.88
CA LEU A 132 -11.26 14.29 -17.89
C LEU A 132 -11.84 15.36 -16.96
N ILE A 133 -11.93 15.04 -15.66
CA ILE A 133 -12.50 15.94 -14.65
C ILE A 133 -11.46 16.49 -13.67
N PHE A 134 -10.30 15.85 -13.58
CA PHE A 134 -9.17 16.34 -12.79
C PHE A 134 -7.84 15.92 -13.43
N PHE A 135 -6.87 16.81 -13.37
CA PHE A 135 -5.50 16.61 -13.81
C PHE A 135 -4.56 17.26 -12.81
N SER A 136 -3.53 16.53 -12.39
CA SER A 136 -2.36 17.12 -11.73
C SER A 136 -1.08 16.52 -12.30
N SER A 137 -0.06 17.38 -12.44
CA SER A 137 1.32 16.99 -12.77
C SER A 137 2.26 17.10 -11.56
N ASP A 138 1.72 17.40 -10.38
CA ASP A 138 2.47 17.45 -9.12
C ASP A 138 2.05 16.26 -8.27
N VAL A 139 2.51 15.08 -8.70
CA VAL A 139 2.24 13.80 -8.05
C VAL A 139 3.54 13.17 -7.61
N THR A 140 3.64 12.85 -6.34
CA THR A 140 4.83 12.24 -5.74
C THR A 140 4.44 11.09 -4.80
N LEU A 141 5.40 10.24 -4.50
CA LEU A 141 5.24 9.23 -3.47
C LEU A 141 5.68 9.81 -2.12
N GLY A 142 4.85 9.60 -1.10
CA GLY A 142 5.04 10.14 0.23
C GLY A 142 5.61 9.14 1.22
N SER A 143 5.12 9.19 2.45
CA SER A 143 5.63 8.40 3.57
C SER A 143 5.48 6.90 3.30
N VAL A 144 6.45 6.12 3.75
CA VAL A 144 6.44 4.66 3.66
C VAL A 144 6.27 4.07 5.05
N ASN A 145 5.38 3.11 5.17
CA ASN A 145 5.21 2.32 6.38
C ASN A 145 5.46 0.85 6.06
N VAL A 146 6.49 0.28 6.68
CA VAL A 146 6.83 -1.13 6.55
C VAL A 146 6.22 -1.86 7.74
N SER A 147 5.30 -2.78 7.48
CA SER A 147 4.70 -3.58 8.56
C SER A 147 5.80 -4.33 9.32
N GLU A 148 5.73 -4.27 10.65
CA GLU A 148 6.58 -5.13 11.47
C GLU A 148 6.16 -6.58 11.20
N PRO A 149 7.12 -7.50 10.95
CA PRO A 149 6.82 -8.91 10.88
C PRO A 149 6.02 -9.32 12.10
N GLY A 150 5.02 -10.21 11.95
CA GLY A 150 4.02 -10.60 12.96
C GLY A 150 4.53 -11.16 14.30
N MET A 151 5.82 -10.98 14.62
CA MET A 151 6.46 -11.22 15.90
C MET A 151 5.70 -10.64 17.09
N ALA A 152 5.06 -9.48 16.95
CA ALA A 152 4.22 -8.94 18.03
C ALA A 152 2.99 -9.84 18.31
N VAL A 153 2.33 -10.32 17.25
CA VAL A 153 1.20 -11.25 17.36
C VAL A 153 1.66 -12.62 17.86
N LEU A 154 2.79 -13.13 17.36
CA LEU A 154 3.41 -14.37 17.85
C LEU A 154 3.81 -14.27 19.32
N LEU A 155 4.36 -13.12 19.74
CA LEU A 155 4.71 -12.84 21.14
C LEU A 155 3.45 -12.79 22.02
N VAL A 156 2.38 -12.14 21.55
CA VAL A 156 1.09 -12.11 22.26
C VAL A 156 0.48 -13.52 22.34
N MET A 157 0.51 -14.31 21.27
CA MET A 157 0.04 -15.69 21.26
C MET A 157 0.88 -16.58 22.18
N LEU A 158 2.22 -16.42 22.18
CA LEU A 158 3.13 -17.12 23.08
C LEU A 158 2.82 -16.79 24.55
N LEU A 159 2.70 -15.49 24.88
CA LEU A 159 2.37 -15.04 26.22
C LEU A 159 1.00 -15.59 26.67
N ALA A 160 -0.02 -15.47 25.82
CA ALA A 160 -1.35 -16.01 26.08
C ALA A 160 -1.32 -17.54 26.32
N GLY A 161 -0.55 -18.28 25.51
CA GLY A 161 -0.33 -19.71 25.69
C GLY A 161 0.35 -20.07 27.01
N VAL A 162 1.38 -19.31 27.42
CA VAL A 162 2.07 -19.49 28.71
C VAL A 162 1.13 -19.20 29.88
N PHE A 163 0.32 -18.13 29.82
CA PHE A 163 -0.65 -17.82 30.87
C PHE A 163 -1.78 -18.85 30.95
N ALA A 164 -2.23 -19.40 29.82
CA ALA A 164 -3.23 -20.46 29.78
C ALA A 164 -2.67 -21.79 30.34
N ALA A 165 -1.40 -22.12 30.03
CA ALA A 165 -0.74 -23.32 30.53
C ALA A 165 -0.48 -23.28 32.05
N ARG A 166 -0.30 -22.08 32.64
CA ARG A 166 -0.13 -21.89 34.09
C ARG A 166 -1.43 -21.97 34.91
N ARG A 167 -2.59 -22.10 34.26
CA ARG A 167 -3.90 -22.25 34.92
C ARG A 167 -4.42 -23.70 34.94
N LYS A 168 -3.62 -24.65 34.46
CA LYS A 168 -3.78 -26.09 34.73
C LYS A 168 -2.81 -26.50 35.83
#